data_AF-A0AAN6SBK8-F1
#
_entry.id   AF-A0AAN6SBK8-F1
#
_cell.length_a   1.000
_cell.length_b   1.000
_cell.length_c   1.000
_cell.angle_alpha   90.00
_cell.angle_beta   90.00
_cell.angle_gamma   90.00
#
_symmetry.space_group_name_H-M   'P 1'
#
loop_
_entity.id
_entity.type
_entity.pdbx_description
1 polymer ?
#
loop_
_entity_poly.entity_id
_entity_poly.type
_entity_poly.pdbx_seq_one_letter_code
_entity_poly.pdbx_strand_id
1 'polypeptide(L)'
;MKLVYDPGKPYLCGFGYSRPEKSKTTARSLDTAWDLYRWPAIQREHPTDHNSRKTYDLYSLGLVLLEIGHWKPLDEILLQDSKNARDWLLGTQPNAPFAEAKKMNPLRELRNLMGDRYSRAVERCLDSGVGIRLQEAFTKYVIEELQGVSV
;
A
#
# COMPACT_ATOMS: atom_id res chain seq x y z
N MET A 1 -4.93 26.40 23.57
CA MET A 1 -3.74 25.64 23.13
C MET A 1 -3.93 25.32 21.65
N LYS A 2 -3.26 26.03 20.74
CA LYS A 2 -3.32 25.70 19.30
C LYS A 2 -2.40 24.50 19.07
N LEU A 3 -2.96 23.37 18.66
CA LEU A 3 -2.17 22.28 18.10
C LEU A 3 -1.54 22.81 16.80
N VAL A 4 -0.24 23.05 16.83
CA VAL A 4 0.52 23.36 15.63
C VAL A 4 0.73 22.03 14.91
N TYR A 5 0.09 21.88 13.75
CA TYR A 5 0.26 20.71 12.91
C TYR A 5 1.66 20.72 12.28
N ASP A 6 2.45 19.68 12.54
CA ASP A 6 3.75 19.45 11.92
C ASP A 6 3.59 18.39 10.82
N PRO A 7 3.61 18.76 9.53
CA PRO A 7 3.46 17.81 8.43
C PRO A 7 4.61 16.81 8.34
N GLY A 8 5.76 17.08 8.98
CA GLY A 8 6.89 16.15 9.06
C GLY A 8 6.73 15.05 10.12
N LYS A 9 5.66 15.09 10.92
CA LYS A 9 5.41 14.13 12.01
C LYS A 9 3.98 13.60 11.95
N PRO A 10 3.65 12.81 10.92
CA PRO A 10 2.32 12.23 10.80
C PRO A 10 2.04 11.22 11.93
N TYR A 11 0.77 11.14 12.33
CA TYR A 11 0.28 10.15 13.28
C TYR A 11 -0.64 9.16 12.58
N LEU A 12 -0.44 7.87 12.82
CA LEU A 12 -1.38 6.84 12.39
C LEU A 12 -2.62 6.91 13.31
N CYS A 13 -3.80 7.00 12.71
CA CYS A 13 -5.08 7.06 13.41
C CYS A 13 -6.10 6.09 12.77
N GLY A 14 -7.33 6.04 13.27
CA GLY A 14 -8.40 5.23 12.67
C GLY A 14 -8.40 3.74 13.07
N PHE A 15 -7.97 3.41 14.29
CA PHE A 15 -7.87 2.04 14.81
C PHE A 15 -9.22 1.31 15.02
N GLY A 16 -10.35 1.83 14.51
CA GLY A 16 -11.67 1.22 14.66
C GLY A 16 -11.79 -0.18 14.05
N TYR A 17 -10.95 -0.50 13.08
CA TYR A 17 -10.85 -1.82 12.44
C TYR A 17 -9.62 -2.63 12.87
N SER A 18 -8.82 -2.13 13.82
CA SER A 18 -7.64 -2.87 14.33
C SER A 18 -8.06 -4.06 15.17
N ARG A 19 -7.43 -5.20 14.96
CA ARG A 19 -7.81 -6.48 15.57
C ARG A 19 -6.59 -7.30 15.98
N PRO A 20 -6.62 -8.04 17.09
CA PRO A 20 -5.60 -9.04 17.39
C PRO A 20 -5.55 -10.12 16.29
N GLU A 21 -4.35 -10.61 15.99
CA GLU A 21 -4.07 -11.58 14.91
C GLU A 21 -4.93 -12.86 14.95
N LYS A 22 -5.38 -13.26 16.15
CA LYS A 22 -6.19 -14.47 16.37
C LYS A 22 -7.71 -14.23 16.36
N SER A 23 -8.17 -12.99 16.15
CA SER A 23 -9.60 -12.68 16.17
C SER A 23 -10.21 -12.74 14.78
N LYS A 24 -11.45 -13.24 14.69
CA LYS A 24 -12.21 -13.25 13.44
C LYS A 24 -12.57 -11.83 13.02
N THR A 25 -12.49 -11.55 11.72
CA THR A 25 -12.88 -10.26 11.14
C THR A 25 -14.41 -10.13 11.13
N THR A 26 -14.99 -9.34 12.04
CA THR A 26 -16.46 -9.22 12.19
C THR A 26 -17.06 -7.91 11.70
N ALA A 27 -16.24 -6.86 11.49
CA ALA A 27 -16.70 -5.55 11.03
C ALA A 27 -15.87 -5.08 9.84
N ARG A 28 -16.53 -4.65 8.76
CA ARG A 28 -15.89 -4.18 7.52
C ARG A 28 -16.71 -3.02 6.94
N SER A 29 -16.02 -1.99 6.42
CA SER A 29 -16.67 -0.95 5.63
C SER A 29 -17.12 -1.52 4.27
N LEU A 30 -18.34 -1.22 3.84
CA LEU A 30 -18.88 -1.65 2.53
C LEU A 30 -18.54 -0.66 1.41
N ASP A 31 -17.88 0.46 1.73
CA ASP A 31 -17.50 1.46 0.76
C ASP A 31 -16.36 0.94 -0.13
N THR A 32 -16.65 0.89 -1.42
CA THR A 32 -15.77 0.39 -2.49
C THR A 32 -14.55 1.26 -2.71
N ALA A 33 -14.55 2.52 -2.27
CA ALA A 33 -13.37 3.38 -2.34
C ALA A 33 -12.18 2.78 -1.57
N TRP A 34 -12.47 2.10 -0.45
CA TRP A 34 -11.45 1.45 0.37
C TRP A 34 -10.95 0.12 -0.18
N ASP A 35 -11.61 -0.44 -1.21
CA ASP A 35 -11.16 -1.70 -1.81
C ASP A 35 -9.79 -1.56 -2.48
N LEU A 36 -9.44 -0.37 -2.98
CA LEU A 36 -8.11 -0.08 -3.54
C LEU A 36 -6.98 -0.40 -2.56
N TYR A 37 -7.16 -0.06 -1.28
CA TYR A 37 -6.14 -0.30 -0.25
C TYR A 37 -6.14 -1.75 0.26
N ARG A 38 -7.14 -2.57 -0.10
CA ARG A 38 -7.25 -3.93 0.40
C ARG A 38 -6.42 -4.89 -0.42
N TRP A 39 -5.85 -5.87 0.26
CA TRP A 39 -5.18 -6.99 -0.40
C TRP A 39 -6.11 -7.65 -1.44
N PRO A 40 -5.65 -7.91 -2.68
CA PRO A 40 -6.50 -8.38 -3.78
C PRO A 40 -7.39 -9.57 -3.45
N ALA A 41 -6.86 -10.55 -2.71
CA ALA A 41 -7.57 -11.78 -2.37
C ALA A 41 -8.70 -11.62 -1.33
N ILE A 42 -8.89 -10.43 -0.74
CA ILE A 42 -9.97 -10.18 0.24
C ILE A 42 -10.87 -9.01 -0.18
N GLN A 43 -10.68 -8.47 -1.39
CA GLN A 43 -11.49 -7.39 -1.96
C GLN A 43 -12.86 -7.90 -2.39
N ARG A 44 -13.90 -7.08 -2.17
CA ARG A 44 -15.31 -7.39 -2.51
C ARG A 44 -15.83 -8.71 -1.93
N GLU A 45 -15.07 -9.37 -1.06
CA GLU A 45 -15.54 -10.49 -0.28
C GLU A 45 -16.41 -9.97 0.88
N HIS A 46 -17.50 -10.67 1.18
CA HIS A 46 -18.13 -10.61 2.50
C HIS A 46 -17.07 -10.90 3.59
N PRO A 47 -17.29 -10.65 4.89
CA PRO A 47 -16.35 -11.06 5.93
C PRO A 47 -16.15 -12.60 5.85
N THR A 48 -15.17 -13.04 5.06
CA THR A 48 -14.85 -14.44 4.77
C THR A 48 -13.90 -14.96 5.84
N ASP A 49 -13.74 -16.28 5.89
CA ASP A 49 -12.93 -17.04 6.85
C ASP A 49 -11.42 -16.72 6.84
N HIS A 50 -10.98 -15.70 6.10
CA HIS A 50 -9.60 -15.26 6.05
C HIS A 50 -9.31 -14.22 7.15
N ASN A 51 -8.54 -14.64 8.14
CA ASN A 51 -8.01 -13.74 9.17
C ASN A 51 -7.14 -12.66 8.53
N SER A 52 -7.26 -11.43 9.04
CA SER A 52 -6.35 -10.34 8.65
C SER A 52 -4.91 -10.75 8.92
N ARG A 53 -4.01 -10.44 7.98
CA ARG A 53 -2.58 -10.70 8.09
C ARG A 53 -1.84 -9.38 8.06
N LYS A 54 -0.73 -9.29 8.78
CA LYS A 54 0.14 -8.10 8.74
C LYS A 54 0.64 -7.77 7.32
N THR A 55 0.69 -8.76 6.42
CA THR A 55 0.99 -8.54 5.00
C THR A 55 -0.04 -7.65 4.30
N TYR A 56 -1.30 -7.68 4.73
CA TYR A 56 -2.37 -6.84 4.17
C TYR A 56 -2.19 -5.38 4.62
N ASP A 57 -1.75 -5.17 5.86
CA ASP A 57 -1.41 -3.83 6.36
C ASP A 57 -0.18 -3.27 5.61
N LEU A 58 0.83 -4.11 5.33
CA LEU A 58 1.99 -3.71 4.52
C LEU A 58 1.60 -3.35 3.09
N TYR A 59 0.74 -4.14 2.45
CA TYR A 59 0.21 -3.80 1.13
C TYR A 59 -0.48 -2.43 1.13
N SER A 60 -1.36 -2.19 2.11
CA SER A 60 -2.05 -0.90 2.29
C SER A 60 -1.04 0.25 2.48
N LEU A 61 0.01 0.04 3.28
CA LEU A 61 1.07 1.02 3.49
C LEU A 61 1.85 1.30 2.19
N GLY A 62 2.15 0.28 1.37
CA GLY A 62 2.80 0.46 0.08
C GLY A 62 2.01 1.37 -0.84
N LEU A 63 0.68 1.22 -0.87
CA LEU A 63 -0.21 2.08 -1.64
C LEU A 63 -0.26 3.52 -1.10
N VAL A 64 -0.27 3.71 0.22
CA VAL A 64 -0.15 5.06 0.84
C VAL A 64 1.18 5.72 0.48
N LEU A 65 2.29 4.98 0.54
CA LEU A 65 3.60 5.51 0.13
C LEU A 65 3.65 5.85 -1.36
N LEU A 66 2.99 5.05 -2.21
CA LEU A 66 2.84 5.37 -3.63
C LEU A 66 2.07 6.68 -3.83
N GLU A 67 0.96 6.86 -3.11
CA GLU A 67 0.13 8.07 -3.12
C GLU A 67 0.94 9.31 -2.70
N ILE A 68 1.71 9.21 -1.61
CA ILE A 68 2.60 10.28 -1.12
C ILE A 68 3.65 10.65 -2.17
N GLY A 69 4.29 9.65 -2.80
CA GLY A 69 5.36 9.90 -3.75
C GLY A 69 4.90 10.49 -5.09
N HIS A 70 3.66 10.21 -5.50
CA HIS A 70 3.02 10.83 -6.66
C HIS A 70 2.30 12.14 -6.34
N TRP A 71 2.00 12.36 -5.06
CA TRP A 71 1.17 13.46 -4.57
C TRP A 71 -0.19 13.56 -5.29
N LYS A 72 -0.82 12.40 -5.54
CA LYS A 72 -2.10 12.23 -6.24
C LYS A 72 -2.86 11.07 -5.63
N PRO A 73 -4.20 11.12 -5.57
CA PRO A 73 -5.00 10.02 -5.02
C PRO A 73 -4.88 8.74 -5.88
N LEU A 74 -5.03 7.57 -5.24
CA LEU A 74 -4.84 6.28 -5.92
C LEU A 74 -5.82 6.01 -7.07
N ASP A 75 -7.02 6.57 -7.05
CA ASP A 75 -8.00 6.41 -8.12
C ASP A 75 -7.55 7.09 -9.43
N GLU A 76 -6.82 8.21 -9.33
CA GLU A 76 -6.14 8.84 -10.48
C GLU A 76 -4.94 8.03 -10.98
N ILE A 77 -4.24 7.35 -10.06
CA ILE A 77 -3.04 6.55 -10.39
C ILE A 77 -3.42 5.20 -11.01
N LEU A 78 -4.42 4.52 -10.46
CA LEU A 78 -4.80 3.14 -10.79
C LEU A 78 -6.07 3.03 -11.63
N LEU A 79 -6.77 4.13 -11.90
CA LEU A 79 -7.97 4.18 -12.75
C LEU A 79 -9.09 3.21 -12.31
N GLN A 80 -9.32 3.13 -11.00
CA GLN A 80 -10.49 2.50 -10.33
C GLN A 80 -10.59 0.96 -10.29
N ASP A 81 -9.61 0.19 -10.78
CA ASP A 81 -9.59 -1.27 -10.56
C ASP A 81 -8.62 -1.67 -9.46
N SER A 82 -9.22 -2.09 -8.33
CA SER A 82 -8.51 -2.54 -7.15
C SER A 82 -7.96 -3.96 -7.25
N LYS A 83 -8.61 -4.86 -7.99
CA LYS A 83 -8.28 -6.31 -7.94
C LYS A 83 -6.94 -6.60 -8.60
N ASN A 84 -6.66 -5.90 -9.68
CA ASN A 84 -5.45 -6.09 -10.47
C ASN A 84 -4.35 -5.07 -10.14
N ALA A 85 -4.63 -4.09 -9.27
CA ALA A 85 -3.71 -3.00 -8.93
C ALA A 85 -2.31 -3.51 -8.56
N ARG A 86 -2.23 -4.54 -7.71
CA ARG A 86 -0.95 -5.15 -7.32
C ARG A 86 -0.17 -5.67 -8.52
N ASP A 87 -0.82 -6.49 -9.34
CA ASP A 87 -0.19 -7.18 -10.46
C ASP A 87 0.22 -6.20 -11.57
N TRP A 88 -0.59 -5.16 -11.79
CA TRP A 88 -0.24 -4.06 -12.68
C TRP A 88 0.99 -3.31 -12.19
N LEU A 89 1.02 -2.90 -10.92
CA LEU A 89 2.14 -2.16 -10.34
C LEU A 89 3.44 -2.97 -10.37
N LEU A 90 3.38 -4.27 -10.08
CA LEU A 90 4.53 -5.19 -10.12
C LEU A 90 4.86 -5.66 -11.56
N GLY A 91 4.07 -5.28 -12.56
CA GLY A 91 4.30 -5.66 -13.95
C GLY A 91 4.09 -7.15 -14.25
N THR A 92 3.35 -7.88 -13.40
CA THR A 92 3.02 -9.30 -13.61
C THR A 92 1.85 -9.48 -14.58
N GLN A 93 1.07 -8.42 -14.82
CA GLN A 93 0.00 -8.39 -15.82
C GLN A 93 0.22 -7.29 -16.87
N PRO A 94 0.07 -7.58 -18.17
CA PRO A 94 0.41 -6.65 -19.26
C PRO A 94 -0.70 -5.63 -19.60
N ASN A 95 -1.96 -5.90 -19.28
CA ASN A 95 -3.13 -5.09 -19.63
C ASN A 95 -3.49 -4.05 -18.56
N ALA A 96 -2.48 -3.38 -18.02
CA ALA A 96 -2.71 -2.34 -17.02
C ALA A 96 -3.35 -1.09 -17.65
N PRO A 97 -4.31 -0.41 -16.99
CA PRO A 97 -4.96 0.79 -17.50
C PRO A 97 -3.98 1.91 -17.86
N PHE A 98 -2.90 2.07 -17.09
CA PHE A 98 -1.85 3.02 -17.42
C PHE A 98 -1.05 2.60 -18.65
N ALA A 99 -0.85 1.30 -18.91
CA ALA A 99 -0.20 0.84 -20.13
C ALA A 99 -1.07 1.11 -21.36
N GLU A 100 -2.37 0.85 -21.28
CA GLU A 100 -3.36 1.18 -22.33
C GLU A 100 -3.43 2.69 -22.58
N ALA A 101 -3.40 3.49 -21.51
CA ALA A 101 -3.34 4.95 -21.56
C ALA A 101 -1.96 5.50 -21.98
N LYS A 102 -1.01 4.64 -22.36
CA LYS A 102 0.38 5.00 -22.73
C LYS A 102 1.13 5.81 -21.65
N LYS A 103 0.75 5.61 -20.39
CA LYS A 103 1.44 6.14 -19.21
C LYS A 103 2.49 5.15 -18.72
N MET A 104 3.49 5.67 -18.01
CA MET A 104 4.47 4.82 -17.33
C MET A 104 3.77 4.03 -16.22
N ASN A 105 4.27 2.83 -15.92
CA ASN A 105 3.91 2.13 -14.69
C ASN A 105 4.19 3.05 -13.48
N PRO A 106 3.21 3.30 -12.58
CA PRO A 106 3.38 4.23 -11.47
C PRO A 106 4.53 3.89 -10.52
N LEU A 107 4.83 2.61 -10.29
CA LEU A 107 5.95 2.18 -9.47
C LEU A 107 7.30 2.46 -10.14
N ARG A 108 7.37 2.37 -11.48
CA ARG A 108 8.55 2.76 -12.26
C ARG A 108 8.73 4.28 -12.28
N GLU A 109 7.64 5.02 -12.43
CA GLU A 109 7.65 6.49 -12.37
C GLU A 109 8.08 7.00 -11.00
N LEU A 110 7.63 6.33 -9.92
CA LEU A 110 7.98 6.66 -8.54
C LEU A 110 9.49 6.70 -8.30
N ARG A 111 10.27 5.84 -8.98
CA ARG A 111 11.74 5.86 -8.89
C ARG A 111 12.33 7.18 -9.39
N ASN A 112 11.77 7.75 -10.45
CA ASN A 112 12.23 9.04 -10.98
C ASN A 112 11.84 10.21 -10.06
N LEU A 113 10.73 10.07 -9.33
CA LEU A 113 10.21 11.09 -8.42
C LEU A 113 10.90 11.09 -7.05
N MET A 114 11.06 9.91 -6.45
CA MET A 114 11.47 9.73 -5.05
C MET A 114 12.80 8.98 -4.88
N GLY A 115 13.41 8.53 -5.98
CA GLY A 115 14.65 7.76 -5.97
C GLY A 115 14.49 6.27 -5.69
N ASP A 116 15.61 5.55 -5.80
CA ASP A 116 15.64 4.09 -5.76
C ASP A 116 15.21 3.51 -4.42
N ARG A 117 15.66 4.11 -3.30
CA ARG A 117 15.39 3.59 -1.95
C ARG A 117 13.90 3.62 -1.63
N TYR A 118 13.25 4.75 -1.88
CA TYR A 118 11.81 4.92 -1.68
C TYR A 118 11.03 3.95 -2.57
N SER A 119 11.35 3.91 -3.87
CA SER A 119 10.68 3.01 -4.82
C SER A 119 10.79 1.53 -4.41
N ARG A 120 11.98 1.08 -3.97
CA ARG A 120 12.17 -0.29 -3.46
C ARG A 120 11.36 -0.59 -2.20
N ALA A 121 11.28 0.36 -1.26
CA ALA A 121 10.48 0.19 -0.05
C ALA A 121 9.00 -0.03 -0.41
N VAL A 122 8.48 0.76 -1.36
CA VAL A 122 7.10 0.60 -1.88
C VAL A 122 6.91 -0.74 -2.57
N GLU A 123 7.80 -1.11 -3.48
CA GLU A 123 7.75 -2.40 -4.20
C GLU A 123 7.67 -3.60 -3.24
N ARG A 124 8.51 -3.60 -2.20
CA ARG A 124 8.53 -4.69 -1.20
C ARG A 124 7.27 -4.76 -0.35
N CYS A 125 6.66 -3.61 -0.06
CA CYS A 125 5.36 -3.56 0.62
C CYS A 125 4.25 -4.22 -0.24
N LEU A 126 4.27 -3.95 -1.55
CA LEU A 126 3.29 -4.47 -2.51
C LEU A 126 3.50 -5.96 -2.82
N ASP A 127 4.75 -6.43 -2.85
CA ASP A 127 5.04 -7.83 -3.16
C ASP A 127 4.69 -8.75 -1.99
N SER A 128 5.05 -8.41 -0.74
CA SER A 128 4.72 -9.01 0.57
C SER A 128 4.47 -10.54 0.69
N GLY A 129 4.81 -11.35 -0.32
CA GLY A 129 4.99 -12.81 -0.27
C GLY A 129 6.27 -13.24 0.46
N VAL A 130 6.94 -12.31 1.12
CA VAL A 130 8.21 -12.54 1.81
C VAL A 130 7.94 -13.27 3.13
N GLY A 131 8.12 -14.59 3.13
CA GLY A 131 8.03 -15.49 4.29
C GLY A 131 9.10 -15.29 5.38
N ILE A 132 9.53 -14.05 5.62
CA ILE A 132 10.45 -13.67 6.69
C ILE A 132 9.61 -13.20 7.88
N ARG A 133 10.15 -13.28 9.11
CA ARG A 133 9.58 -12.62 10.29
C ARG A 133 9.25 -11.17 9.94
N LEU A 134 7.95 -10.90 9.80
CA LEU A 134 7.44 -9.71 9.14
C LEU A 134 7.92 -8.40 9.80
N GLN A 135 8.24 -8.43 11.10
CA GLN A 135 8.86 -7.32 11.82
C GLN A 135 10.32 -7.08 11.40
N GLU A 136 11.15 -8.12 11.34
CA GLU A 136 12.56 -8.00 10.92
C GLU A 136 12.64 -7.57 9.45
N ALA A 137 11.76 -8.12 8.60
CA ALA A 137 11.62 -7.71 7.21
C ALA A 137 11.17 -6.26 7.08
N PHE A 138 10.17 -5.83 7.86
CA PHE A 138 9.67 -4.46 7.81
C PHE A 138 10.73 -3.44 8.22
N THR A 139 11.43 -3.69 9.33
CA THR A 139 12.52 -2.80 9.79
C THR A 139 13.60 -2.69 8.71
N LYS A 140 14.13 -3.83 8.25
CA LYS A 140 15.24 -3.87 7.30
C LYS A 140 14.87 -3.28 5.94
N TYR A 141 13.69 -3.60 5.43
CA TYR A 141 13.37 -3.35 4.03
C TYR A 141 12.50 -2.13 3.79
N VAL A 142 11.88 -1.58 4.84
CA VAL A 142 11.03 -0.39 4.74
C VAL A 142 11.61 0.73 5.59
N ILE A 143 11.83 0.51 6.88
CA ILE A 143 12.31 1.59 7.77
C ILE A 143 13.73 2.03 7.37
N GLU A 144 14.68 1.11 7.26
CA GLU A 144 16.08 1.45 6.95
C GLU A 144 16.23 2.07 5.55
N GLU A 145 15.43 1.60 4.56
CA GLU A 145 15.44 2.21 3.22
C GLU A 145 14.93 3.65 3.25
N LEU A 146 13.81 3.90 3.95
CA LEU A 146 13.23 5.24 4.09
C LEU A 146 14.12 6.19 4.90
N GLN A 147 14.77 5.71 5.98
CA GLN A 147 15.74 6.49 6.74
C GLN A 147 16.98 6.86 5.92
N GLY A 148 17.32 6.02 4.94
CA GLY A 148 18.42 6.27 4.02
C GLY A 148 18.10 7.19 2.85
N VAL A 149 16.87 7.71 2.75
CA VAL A 149 16.51 8.74 1.76
C VAL A 149 17.09 10.06 2.25
N SER A 150 18.08 10.58 1.54
CA SER A 150 18.56 11.94 1.76
C SER A 150 17.53 12.94 1.23
N VAL A 151 17.05 13.83 2.10
CA VAL A 151 16.17 14.97 1.75
C VAL A 151 17.03 16.19 1.45
#